data_AF-A0A1M6AB33-F1
#
_entry.id   AF-A0A1M6AB33-F1
#
_cell.length_a   1.000
_cell.length_b   1.000
_cell.length_c   1.000
_cell.angle_alpha   90.00
_cell.angle_beta   90.00
_cell.angle_gamma   90.00
#
_symmetry.space_group_name_H-M   'P 1'
#
loop_
_entity.id
_entity.type
_entity.pdbx_description
1 polymer ?
#
loop_
_entity_poly.entity_id
_entity_poly.type
_entity_poly.pdbx_seq_one_letter_code
_entity_poly.pdbx_strand_id
1 'polypeptide(L)'
;MRKKFRVYRQAAGYKGFIANLPTIWRMIKQWRKGNYKTSQVSMWTVFLGLAYIISPIDILPEIAIPFVGIVDDLAVLAFLMPRLMNEVERFLQWESDKKNDITTIEVDAE
;
A
#
# COMPACT_ATOMS: atom_id res chain seq x y z
N MET A 1 -10.44 -19.04 5.51
CA MET A 1 -10.02 -17.96 6.44
C MET A 1 -10.35 -16.59 5.83
N ARG A 2 -11.42 -15.89 6.25
CA ARG A 2 -11.91 -14.64 5.58
C ARG A 2 -12.03 -13.40 6.48
N LYS A 3 -11.69 -13.47 7.77
CA LYS A 3 -12.00 -12.36 8.72
C LYS A 3 -10.92 -11.29 8.89
N LYS A 4 -9.65 -11.56 8.55
CA LYS A 4 -8.55 -10.60 8.80
C LYS A 4 -8.50 -9.41 7.84
N PHE A 5 -9.10 -9.54 6.65
CA PHE A 5 -9.07 -8.48 5.63
C PHE A 5 -9.97 -7.29 5.92
N ARG A 6 -11.01 -7.48 6.76
CA ARG A 6 -12.00 -6.42 7.04
C ARG A 6 -11.44 -5.29 7.90
N VAL A 7 -10.36 -5.54 8.64
CA VAL A 7 -9.70 -4.54 9.50
C VAL A 7 -9.03 -3.45 8.65
N TYR A 8 -8.52 -3.80 7.46
CA TYR A 8 -7.83 -2.87 6.58
C TYR A 8 -8.75 -1.81 5.96
N ARG A 9 -10.01 -2.16 5.70
CA ARG A 9 -11.01 -1.22 5.16
C ARG A 9 -11.65 -0.34 6.24
N GLN A 10 -11.52 -0.72 7.52
CA GLN A 10 -12.17 -0.03 8.64
C GLN A 10 -11.34 1.13 9.22
N ALA A 11 -10.02 1.13 9.01
CA ALA A 11 -9.17 2.24 9.40
C ALA A 11 -9.09 3.27 8.26
N ALA A 12 -9.90 4.33 8.35
CA ALA A 12 -9.87 5.41 7.37
C ALA A 12 -8.48 6.09 7.33
N GLY A 13 -7.93 6.26 6.11
CA GLY A 13 -6.75 7.08 5.85
C GLY A 13 -5.43 6.54 6.42
N TYR A 14 -4.64 7.45 6.98
CA TYR A 14 -3.27 7.26 7.48
C TYR A 14 -3.13 6.09 8.46
N LYS A 15 -4.11 5.87 9.36
CA LYS A 15 -4.06 4.78 10.35
C LYS A 15 -4.09 3.39 9.70
N GLY A 16 -4.90 3.24 8.64
CA GLY A 16 -4.94 2.01 7.87
C GLY A 16 -3.64 1.76 7.12
N PHE A 17 -3.03 2.83 6.60
CA PHE A 17 -1.73 2.74 5.93
C PHE A 17 -0.60 2.32 6.87
N ILE A 18 -0.49 2.92 8.07
CA ILE A 18 0.53 2.53 9.06
C ILE A 18 0.35 1.08 9.49
N ALA A 19 -0.88 0.64 9.77
CA ALA A 19 -1.15 -0.74 10.15
C ALA A 19 -0.72 -1.76 9.07
N ASN A 20 -0.62 -1.31 7.82
CA ASN A 20 -0.19 -2.11 6.67
C ASN A 20 1.29 -2.00 6.35
N LEU A 21 2.09 -1.20 7.07
CA LEU A 21 3.53 -1.03 6.80
C LEU A 21 4.29 -2.37 6.64
N PRO A 22 4.11 -3.37 7.52
CA PRO A 22 4.80 -4.65 7.36
C PRO A 22 4.42 -5.38 6.07
N THR A 23 3.15 -5.27 5.66
CA THR A 23 2.64 -5.83 4.41
C THR A 23 3.23 -5.10 3.21
N ILE A 24 3.25 -3.76 3.24
CA ILE A 24 3.83 -2.93 2.18
C ILE A 24 5.32 -3.23 2.00
N TRP A 25 6.06 -3.41 3.11
CA TRP A 25 7.46 -3.79 3.05
C TRP A 25 7.68 -5.14 2.37
N ARG A 26 6.83 -6.14 2.69
CA ARG A 26 6.86 -7.45 2.04
C ARG A 26 6.50 -7.35 0.56
N MET A 27 5.52 -6.53 0.21
CA MET A 27 5.15 -6.25 -1.17
C MET A 27 6.33 -5.70 -1.97
N ILE A 28 7.02 -4.67 -1.47
CA ILE A 28 8.22 -4.10 -2.09
C ILE A 28 9.30 -5.16 -2.26
N LYS A 29 9.54 -5.98 -1.23
CA LYS A 29 10.54 -7.06 -1.28
C LYS A 29 10.20 -8.09 -2.37
N GLN A 30 8.94 -8.49 -2.50
CA GLN A 30 8.49 -9.47 -3.49
C GLN A 30 8.46 -8.88 -4.91
N TRP A 31 8.14 -7.58 -5.04
CA TRP A 31 8.23 -6.84 -6.29
C TRP A 31 9.67 -6.70 -6.77
N ARG A 32 10.60 -6.32 -5.90
CA ARG A 32 12.04 -6.22 -6.21
C ARG A 32 12.65 -7.57 -6.62
N LYS A 33 12.11 -8.67 -6.08
CA LYS A 33 12.49 -10.03 -6.48
C LYS A 33 11.87 -10.48 -7.82
N GLY A 34 11.00 -9.68 -8.43
CA GLY A 34 10.26 -10.04 -9.65
C GLY A 34 9.12 -11.03 -9.44
N ASN A 35 8.87 -11.47 -8.19
CA ASN A 35 7.84 -12.45 -7.86
C ASN A 35 6.43 -11.85 -7.91
N TYR A 36 6.30 -10.59 -7.47
CA TYR A 36 5.04 -9.85 -7.53
C TYR A 36 5.13 -8.82 -8.66
N LYS A 37 4.30 -8.97 -9.69
CA LYS A 37 4.24 -8.02 -10.81
C LYS A 37 3.08 -7.07 -10.61
N THR A 38 3.39 -5.79 -10.52
CA THR A 38 2.39 -4.72 -10.48
C THR A 38 2.76 -3.61 -11.46
N SER A 39 1.81 -2.71 -11.73
CA SER A 39 2.04 -1.57 -12.62
C SER A 39 3.02 -0.57 -12.00
N GLN A 40 3.76 0.14 -12.83
CA GLN A 40 4.67 1.20 -12.35
C GLN A 40 3.90 2.28 -11.58
N VAL A 41 2.68 2.63 -12.03
CA VAL A 41 1.80 3.61 -11.39
C VAL A 41 1.38 3.16 -9.99
N SER A 42 1.03 1.87 -9.81
CA SER A 42 0.73 1.29 -8.51
C SER A 42 1.93 1.39 -7.57
N MET A 43 3.13 1.09 -8.07
CA MET A 43 4.36 1.15 -7.27
C MET A 43 4.71 2.58 -6.86
N TRP A 44 4.55 3.57 -7.76
CA TRP A 44 4.67 4.99 -7.44
C TRP A 44 3.69 5.43 -6.36
N THR A 45 2.45 4.93 -6.40
CA THR A 45 1.44 5.22 -5.37
C THR A 45 1.88 4.72 -3.98
N VAL A 46 2.54 3.56 -3.93
CA VAL A 46 3.09 3.00 -2.70
C VAL A 46 4.26 3.83 -2.17
N PHE A 47 5.15 4.26 -3.05
CA PHE A 47 6.25 5.13 -2.67
C PHE A 47 5.77 6.50 -2.18
N LEU A 48 4.76 7.10 -2.84
CA LEU A 48 4.13 8.35 -2.39
C LEU A 48 3.50 8.19 -1.00
N GLY A 49 2.78 7.08 -0.77
CA GLY A 49 2.24 6.77 0.56
C GLY A 49 3.35 6.65 1.61
N LEU A 50 4.46 5.98 1.30
CA LEU A 50 5.60 5.84 2.22
C LEU A 50 6.31 7.16 2.50
N ALA A 51 6.51 7.99 1.46
CA ALA A 51 7.09 9.33 1.59
C ALA A 51 6.28 10.17 2.60
N TYR A 52 4.94 10.07 2.56
CA TYR A 52 4.06 10.73 3.53
C TYR A 52 4.27 10.26 4.99
N ILE A 53 4.67 9.01 5.24
CA ILE A 53 5.00 8.56 6.61
C ILE A 53 6.33 9.15 7.09
N ILE A 54 7.34 9.15 6.21
CA ILE A 54 8.70 9.57 6.56
C ILE A 54 8.75 11.07 6.80
N SER A 55 8.05 11.84 5.97
CA SER A 55 7.89 13.28 6.18
C SER A 55 6.49 13.71 5.75
N PRO A 56 5.51 13.69 6.67
CA PRO A 56 4.26 14.41 6.46
C PRO A 56 4.47 15.94 6.50
N ILE A 57 5.70 16.41 6.77
CA ILE A 57 6.00 17.73 7.32
C ILE A 57 6.86 18.62 6.41
N ASP A 58 7.69 18.11 5.48
CA ASP A 58 8.56 19.00 4.67
C ASP A 58 7.81 19.90 3.66
N ILE A 59 6.50 19.73 3.50
CA ILE A 59 5.63 20.51 2.59
C ILE A 59 4.90 21.66 3.33
N LEU A 60 4.83 21.61 4.66
CA LEU A 60 4.19 22.66 5.46
C LEU A 60 5.06 23.91 5.76
N PRO A 61 6.41 23.86 5.85
CA PRO A 61 7.18 25.06 6.20
C PRO A 61 7.25 26.13 5.09
N GLU A 62 6.94 25.80 3.84
CA GLU A 62 6.85 26.77 2.73
C GLU A 62 5.44 27.37 2.55
N ILE A 63 4.68 27.59 3.64
CA ILE A 63 3.53 28.54 3.68
C ILE A 63 4.06 30.00 3.63
N ALA A 64 5.10 30.21 2.82
CA ALA A 64 5.82 31.45 2.53
C ALA A 64 5.31 32.12 1.24
N ILE A 65 4.29 31.59 0.57
CA ILE A 65 3.72 32.23 -0.63
C ILE A 65 2.18 32.32 -0.50
N PRO A 66 1.63 33.50 -0.14
CA PRO A 66 0.24 33.65 0.29
C PRO A 66 -0.80 33.65 -0.84
N PHE A 67 -0.47 33.22 -2.07
CA PHE A 67 -1.33 33.49 -3.23
C PHE A 67 -1.51 32.41 -4.32
N VAL A 68 -0.91 31.21 -4.23
CA VAL A 68 -1.06 30.21 -5.33
C VAL A 68 -1.17 28.77 -4.78
N GLY A 69 -2.31 28.10 -5.01
CA GLY A 69 -2.35 26.63 -5.22
C GLY A 69 -2.48 25.66 -4.03
N ILE A 70 -3.04 26.05 -2.88
CA ILE A 70 -2.90 25.32 -1.59
C ILE A 70 -3.61 23.93 -1.50
N VAL A 71 -4.42 23.50 -2.48
CA VAL A 71 -5.33 22.33 -2.29
C VAL A 71 -4.95 21.06 -3.09
N ASP A 72 -4.10 21.15 -4.12
CA ASP A 72 -4.01 20.06 -5.11
C ASP A 72 -3.32 18.78 -4.59
N ASP A 73 -2.20 18.87 -3.85
CA ASP A 73 -1.45 17.67 -3.44
C ASP A 73 -2.16 16.81 -2.38
N LEU A 74 -2.91 17.43 -1.46
CA LEU A 74 -3.68 16.69 -0.47
C LEU A 74 -4.91 16.01 -1.11
N ALA A 75 -5.51 16.67 -2.10
CA ALA A 75 -6.62 16.13 -2.88
C ALA A 75 -6.16 14.96 -3.76
N VAL A 76 -5.00 15.09 -4.40
CA VAL A 76 -4.34 14.01 -5.16
C VAL A 76 -4.05 12.82 -4.24
N LEU A 77 -3.52 13.04 -3.04
CA LEU A 77 -3.29 11.96 -2.06
C LEU A 77 -4.60 11.32 -1.61
N ALA A 78 -5.62 12.10 -1.24
CA ALA A 78 -6.93 11.58 -0.86
C ALA A 78 -7.58 10.75 -1.99
N PHE A 79 -7.35 11.13 -3.24
CA PHE A 79 -7.76 10.40 -4.44
C PHE A 79 -6.94 9.12 -4.69
N LEU A 80 -5.64 9.15 -4.39
CA LEU A 80 -4.74 8.01 -4.56
C LEU A 80 -4.82 6.98 -3.43
N MET A 81 -5.24 7.39 -2.22
CA MET A 81 -5.33 6.51 -1.05
C MET A 81 -6.20 5.26 -1.28
N PRO A 82 -7.41 5.35 -1.87
CA PRO A 82 -8.18 4.16 -2.23
C PRO A 82 -7.44 3.22 -3.19
N ARG A 83 -6.72 3.77 -4.18
CA ARG A 83 -5.93 2.96 -5.13
C ARG A 83 -4.77 2.26 -4.43
N LEU A 84 -4.09 2.95 -3.52
CA LEU A 84 -3.03 2.39 -2.70
C LEU A 84 -3.53 1.21 -1.84
N MET A 85 -4.66 1.40 -1.16
CA MET A 85 -5.25 0.34 -0.31
C MET A 85 -5.68 -0.88 -1.14
N ASN A 86 -6.27 -0.65 -2.32
CA ASN A 86 -6.58 -1.74 -3.24
C ASN A 86 -5.34 -2.50 -3.70
N GLU A 87 -4.22 -1.82 -3.94
CA GLU A 87 -2.97 -2.48 -4.33
C GLU A 87 -2.40 -3.36 -3.21
N VAL A 88 -2.44 -2.86 -1.96
CA VAL A 88 -2.04 -3.65 -0.78
C VAL A 88 -2.93 -4.89 -0.61
N GLU A 89 -4.23 -4.77 -0.86
CA GLU A 89 -5.17 -5.89 -0.81
C GLU A 89 -4.88 -6.92 -1.91
N ARG A 90 -4.62 -6.48 -3.15
CA ARG A 90 -4.21 -7.36 -4.26
C ARG A 90 -2.94 -8.13 -3.94
N PHE A 91 -1.96 -7.47 -3.32
CA PHE A 91 -0.75 -8.14 -2.87
C PHE A 91 -1.04 -9.22 -1.83
N LEU A 92 -1.89 -8.94 -0.83
CA LEU A 92 -2.24 -9.92 0.20
C LEU A 92 -3.00 -11.13 -0.38
N GLN A 93 -3.85 -10.91 -1.39
CA GLN A 93 -4.53 -12.00 -2.11
C GLN A 93 -3.51 -12.88 -2.81
N TRP A 94 -2.65 -12.28 -3.64
CA TRP A 94 -1.56 -13.00 -4.31
C TRP A 94 -0.67 -13.78 -3.34
N GLU A 95 -0.34 -13.17 -2.20
CA GLU A 95 0.51 -13.82 -1.20
C GLU A 95 -0.19 -15.00 -0.51
N SER A 96 -1.51 -14.90 -0.30
CA SER A 96 -2.32 -15.99 0.25
C SER A 96 -2.43 -17.14 -0.74
N ASP A 97 -2.65 -16.85 -2.02
CA ASP A 97 -2.74 -17.86 -3.08
C ASP A 97 -1.42 -18.63 -3.20
N LYS A 98 -0.29 -17.91 -3.23
CA LYS A 98 1.03 -18.54 -3.27
C LYS A 98 1.32 -19.43 -2.04
N LYS A 99 0.72 -19.12 -0.89
CA LYS A 99 0.85 -19.97 0.31
C LYS A 99 0.01 -21.24 0.21
N ASN A 100 -1.19 -21.15 -0.36
CA ASN A 100 -2.06 -22.31 -0.54
C ASN A 100 -1.49 -23.28 -1.58
N ASP A 101 -0.90 -22.78 -2.67
CA ASP A 101 -0.27 -23.60 -3.70
C ASP A 101 0.86 -24.48 -3.12
N ILE A 102 1.63 -23.97 -2.15
CA ILE A 102 2.70 -24.74 -1.49
C ILE A 102 2.11 -25.87 -0.64
N THR A 103 1.00 -25.62 0.07
CA THR A 103 0.38 -26.61 0.94
C THR A 103 -0.25 -27.75 0.15
N THR A 104 -0.88 -27.50 -0.99
CA THR A 104 -1.49 -28.57 -1.82
C THR A 104 -0.44 -29.55 -2.36
N ILE A 105 0.74 -29.08 -2.75
CA ILE A 105 1.82 -29.94 -3.28
C ILE A 105 2.34 -30.91 -2.21
N GLU A 106 2.30 -30.53 -0.92
CA GLU A 106 2.72 -31.40 0.18
C GLU A 106 1.67 -32.47 0.56
N VAL A 107 0.36 -32.20 0.36
CA VAL A 107 -0.71 -33.18 0.72
C VAL A 107 -0.91 -34.26 -0.33
N ASP A 108 -0.58 -33.99 -1.59
CA ASP A 108 -0.71 -34.96 -2.70
C ASP A 108 0.57 -35.82 -2.89
N ALA A 109 1.60 -35.60 -2.06
CA ALA A 109 2.89 -36.29 -2.12
C ALA A 109 3.08 -37.36 -1.02
N GLU A 110 2.03 -37.67 -0.24
CA GLU A 110 2.01 -38.69 0.82
C GLU A 110 1.13 -39.90 0.44
#